data_AF-A0A851A6X4-F1
#
_entry.id   AF-A0A851A6X4-F1
#
_cell.length_a   1.000
_cell.length_b   1.000
_cell.length_c   1.000
_cell.angle_alpha   90.00
_cell.angle_beta   90.00
_cell.angle_gamma   90.00
#
_symmetry.space_group_name_H-M   'P 1'
#
loop_
_entity.id
_entity.type
_entity.pdbx_description
1 polymer ?
#
loop_
_entity_poly.entity_id
_entity_poly.type
_entity_poly.pdbx_seq_one_letter_code
_entity_poly.pdbx_strand_id
1 'polypeptide(L)' 'ILEANGNLSCRCAKTTRVFIPPRKYSSIEVRPVGSSCRRLEVVIKLKSLERVCVDPDTPWVKKLLQDL' A
#
# COMPACT_ATOMS: atom_id res chain seq x y z
N ILE A 1 -1.01 18.52 -26.42
CA ILE A 1 -1.27 17.94 -25.07
C ILE A 1 -0.48 16.64 -25.02
N LEU A 2 0.58 16.57 -24.21
CA LEU A 2 1.38 15.35 -24.08
C LEU A 2 0.57 14.33 -23.27
N GLU A 3 -0.11 13.42 -23.96
CA GLU A 3 -0.69 12.24 -23.35
C GLU A 3 0.45 11.33 -22.91
N ALA A 4 0.84 11.45 -21.65
CA ALA A 4 1.66 10.43 -21.01
C ALA A 4 0.81 9.17 -20.84
N ASN A 5 0.74 8.35 -21.90
CA ASN A 5 0.44 6.92 -21.80
C ASN A 5 1.63 6.23 -21.11
N GLY A 6 1.93 6.65 -19.88
CA GLY A 6 2.76 5.87 -18.98
C GLY A 6 1.97 4.62 -18.64
N ASN A 7 2.50 3.46 -18.99
CA ASN A 7 1.88 2.18 -18.67
C ASN A 7 1.71 2.10 -17.14
N LEU A 8 0.48 2.34 -16.64
CA LEU A 8 0.21 2.37 -15.21
C LEU A 8 0.34 0.95 -14.67
N SER A 9 1.38 0.70 -13.89
CA SER A 9 1.69 -0.61 -13.31
C SER A 9 1.84 -0.45 -11.79
N CYS A 10 0.70 -0.42 -11.12
CA CYS A 10 0.64 -0.52 -9.67
C CYS A 10 0.96 -1.95 -9.22
N ARG A 11 1.70 -2.13 -8.12
CA ARG A 11 2.02 -3.48 -7.60
C ARG A 11 0.80 -4.16 -6.96
N CYS A 12 -0.12 -3.36 -6.45
CA CYS A 12 -1.34 -3.81 -5.79
C CYS A 12 -2.50 -3.84 -6.78
N ALA A 13 -2.86 -5.05 -7.21
CA ALA A 13 -4.07 -5.28 -8.00
C ALA A 13 -5.35 -5.16 -7.14
N LYS A 14 -5.28 -5.54 -5.86
CA LYS A 14 -6.37 -5.44 -4.88
C LYS A 14 -5.84 -4.95 -3.55
N THR A 15 -6.71 -4.31 -2.76
CA THR A 15 -6.43 -3.90 -1.38
C THR A 15 -7.45 -4.52 -0.44
N THR A 16 -7.08 -4.65 0.84
CA THR A 16 -8.01 -4.99 1.92
C THR A 16 -8.18 -3.84 2.89
N ARG A 17 -9.38 -3.77 3.48
CA ARG A 17 -9.72 -2.83 4.58
C ARG A 17 -9.67 -3.51 5.95
N VAL A 18 -9.56 -4.84 5.98
CA VAL A 18 -9.55 -5.64 7.20
C VAL A 18 -8.34 -5.26 8.05
N PHE A 19 -8.58 -4.97 9.34
CA PHE A 19 -7.52 -4.65 10.28
C PHE A 19 -6.56 -5.83 10.46
N ILE A 20 -5.26 -5.54 10.43
CA ILE A 20 -4.21 -6.52 10.68
C ILE A 20 -3.47 -6.11 11.96
N PRO A 21 -3.36 -6.98 12.99
CA PRO A 21 -2.63 -6.63 14.21
C PRO A 21 -1.13 -6.37 13.96
N PRO A 22 -0.52 -5.27 14.46
CA PRO A 22 0.89 -4.94 14.23
C PRO A 22 1.89 -6.03 14.61
N ARG A 23 1.56 -6.86 15.61
CA ARG A 23 2.37 -8.03 16.02
C ARG A 23 2.65 -9.03 14.88
N LYS A 24 1.80 -9.05 13.84
CA LYS A 24 1.95 -9.90 12.65
C LYS A 24 2.90 -9.31 11.60
N TYR A 25 3.26 -8.03 11.71
CA TYR A 25 4.06 -7.36 10.70
C TYR A 25 5.51 -7.80 10.82
N SER A 26 6.13 -8.05 9.67
CA SER A 26 7.58 -8.16 9.51
C SER A 26 8.16 -6.83 9.03
N SER A 27 7.50 -6.17 8.07
CA SER A 27 7.87 -4.83 7.61
C SER A 27 6.70 -4.16 6.89
N ILE A 28 6.79 -2.85 6.71
CA ILE A 28 5.83 -2.04 5.97
C ILE A 28 6.58 -1.38 4.81
N GLU A 29 6.00 -1.45 3.61
CA GLU A 29 6.51 -0.80 2.40
C GLU A 29 5.47 0.22 1.93
N VAL A 30 5.85 1.50 1.94
CA VAL A 30 5.01 2.60 1.45
C VAL A 30 5.56 3.05 0.11
N ARG A 31 4.71 3.02 -0.93
CA ARG A 31 5.07 3.46 -2.29
C ARG A 31 4.25 4.70 -2.64
N PRO A 32 4.86 5.89 -2.70
CA PRO A 32 4.15 7.13 -2.98
C PRO A 32 3.62 7.16 -4.43
N VAL A 33 2.69 8.08 -4.67
CA VAL A 33 2.16 8.40 -6.00
C VAL A 33 3.32 8.78 -6.93
N GLY A 34 3.35 8.23 -8.13
CA GLY A 34 4.39 8.50 -9.12
C GLY A 34 3.92 8.29 -10.56
N SER A 35 4.86 8.44 -11.51
CA SER A 35 4.59 8.31 -12.95
C SER A 35 4.11 6.91 -13.36
N SER A 36 4.53 5.86 -12.64
CA SER A 36 4.17 4.46 -12.89
C SER A 36 2.93 3.99 -12.14
N CYS A 37 2.52 4.66 -11.07
CA CYS A 37 1.28 4.36 -10.35
C CYS A 37 0.74 5.62 -9.69
N ARG A 38 -0.49 6.01 -10.06
CA ARG A 38 -1.15 7.23 -9.56
C ARG A 38 -1.84 7.04 -8.19
N ARG A 39 -1.53 5.95 -7.48
CA ARG A 39 -2.11 5.62 -6.17
C ARG A 39 -0.98 5.45 -5.15
N LEU A 40 -1.24 5.88 -3.92
CA LEU A 40 -0.42 5.47 -2.77
C LEU A 40 -0.64 3.97 -2.56
N GLU A 41 0.44 3.20 -2.49
CA GLU A 41 0.37 1.78 -2.15
C GLU A 41 1.02 1.55 -0.79
N VAL A 42 0.30 0.86 0.09
CA VAL A 42 0.83 0.42 1.38
C VAL A 42 0.80 -1.10 1.38
N VAL A 43 1.98 -1.71 1.48
CA VAL A 43 2.14 -3.17 1.52
C VAL A 43 2.69 -3.58 2.87
N ILE A 44 1.93 -4.41 3.58
CA ILE A 44 2.36 -5.03 4.82
C ILE A 44 2.95 -6.39 4.47
N LYS A 45 4.22 -6.61 4.80
CA LYS A 45 4.83 -7.95 4.79
C LYS A 45 4.59 -8.57 6.16
N LEU A 46 3.90 -9.70 6.20
CA LEU A 46 3.65 -10.43 7.43
C LEU A 46 4.84 -11.33 7.77
N LYS A 47 4.96 -11.71 9.05
CA LYS A 47 5.94 -12.71 9.51
C LYS A 47 5.73 -14.08 8.87
N SER A 48 4.53 -14.35 8.36
CA SER A 48 4.21 -15.52 7.53
C SER A 48 4.75 -15.43 6.09
N LEU A 49 5.51 -14.38 5.75
CA LEU A 49 6.01 -14.04 4.41
C LEU A 49 4.93 -13.58 3.41
N GLU A 50 3.66 -13.57 3.82
CA GLU A 50 2.57 -13.05 3.01
C GLU A 50 2.70 -11.52 2.83
N ARG A 51 2.34 -11.04 1.63
CA ARG A 51 2.32 -9.62 1.29
C ARG A 51 0.88 -9.17 1.09
N VAL A 52 0.44 -8.22 1.91
CA VAL A 52 -0.93 -7.72 1.88
C VAL A 52 -0.94 -6.24 1.54
N CYS A 53 -1.60 -5.90 0.44
CA CYS A 53 -1.89 -4.52 0.08
C CYS A 53 -3.09 -4.01 0.88
N VAL A 54 -2.95 -2.86 1.54
CA VAL A 54 -4.01 -2.28 2.39
C VAL A 54 -4.49 -0.96 1.82
N ASP A 55 -5.77 -0.65 2.06
CA ASP A 55 -6.41 0.58 1.57
C ASP A 55 -5.96 1.79 2.42
N PRO A 56 -5.19 2.75 1.85
CA PRO A 56 -4.69 3.91 2.57
C PRO A 56 -5.78 4.83 3.10
N ASP A 57 -7.01 4.73 2.59
CA ASP A 57 -8.11 5.59 3.03
C ASP A 57 -8.77 5.12 4.33
N THR A 58 -8.46 3.92 4.80
CA THR A 58 -9.02 3.37 6.04
C THR A 58 -8.41 4.02 7.30
N PRO A 59 -9.21 4.27 8.36
CA PRO A 59 -8.73 4.98 9.55
C PRO A 59 -7.49 4.37 10.21
N TRP A 60 -7.43 3.03 10.29
CA TRP A 60 -6.31 2.35 10.93
C TRP A 60 -5.03 2.39 10.09
N VAL A 61 -5.14 2.41 8.75
CA VAL A 61 -3.97 2.59 7.86
C VAL A 61 -3.48 4.02 7.93
N LYS A 62 -4.37 5.02 7.98
CA LYS A 62 -3.99 6.42 8.22
C LYS A 62 -3.25 6.57 9.54
N LYS A 63 -3.75 5.95 10.61
CA LYS A 63 -3.08 5.94 11.91
C LYS A 63 -1.72 5.25 11.83
N LEU A 64 -1.65 4.08 11.17
CA LEU A 64 -0.39 3.38 10.94
C LEU A 64 0.64 4.28 10.24
N LEU A 65 0.25 4.98 9.18
CA LEU A 65 1.14 5.88 8.43
C LEU A 65 1.59 7.10 9.23
N GLN A 66 0.82 7.55 10.22
CA GLN A 66 1.21 8.63 11.14
C GLN A 66 2.22 8.17 12.20
N ASP A 67 2.24 6.88 12.51
CA ASP A 67 3.10 6.27 13.53
C ASP A 67 4.42 5.71 12.94
N LEU A 68 4.58 5.77 11.60
CA LEU A 68 5.81 5.45 10.88
C LEU A 68 6.78 6.63 10.88
#